data_AF-A0A495J7Z6-F1
#
_entry.id   AF-A0A495J7Z6-F1
#
_cell.length_a   1.000
_cell.length_b   1.000
_cell.length_c   1.000
_cell.angle_alpha   90.00
_cell.angle_beta   90.00
_cell.angle_gamma   90.00
#
_symmetry.space_group_name_H-M   'P 1'
#
loop_
_entity.id
_entity.type
_entity.pdbx_description
1 polymer ?
#
loop_
_entity_poly.entity_id
_entity_poly.type
_entity_poly.pdbx_seq_one_letter_code
_entity_poly.pdbx_strand_id
1 'polypeptide(L)'
;MKKITTLSLALGSAIILVASSCSKKTDDATPAVSKLTTKTVTDLDGSKGSVYYSLSTGTQVTGADTATTKWDIKFKATSVFINSGTSGIGTSQAQVVSSTFETLTIAPTTGYKADASGVPAISGWYTYTATTEPQHALLTVPGKIFVVKTSAGNYAKVEMISYYKGNPNTTTADFANLATRPASSYYTFRFAYQGDGTTSLQ
;
A
#
# COMPACT_ATOMS: atom_id res chain seq x y z
N MET A 1 -89.03 -0.21 19.06
CA MET A 1 -88.93 -1.14 17.91
C MET A 1 -87.47 -1.61 17.89
N LYS A 2 -87.01 -2.81 18.25
CA LYS A 2 -87.52 -4.20 18.43
C LYS A 2 -87.66 -5.04 17.13
N LYS A 3 -86.98 -6.22 17.13
CA LYS A 3 -86.87 -7.32 16.11
C LYS A 3 -85.78 -7.12 15.01
N ILE A 4 -84.86 -8.03 14.61
CA ILE A 4 -84.68 -9.52 14.67
C ILE A 4 -85.46 -10.23 13.52
N THR A 5 -84.94 -11.13 12.64
CA THR A 5 -83.96 -12.25 12.80
C THR A 5 -83.20 -12.66 11.50
N THR A 6 -81.88 -12.91 11.58
CA THR A 6 -81.04 -14.07 11.10
C THR A 6 -81.32 -14.89 9.81
N LEU A 7 -80.24 -15.31 9.07
CA LEU A 7 -79.84 -16.73 8.74
C LEU A 7 -79.26 -17.03 7.31
N SER A 8 -77.93 -17.23 7.24
CA SER A 8 -77.10 -18.28 6.54
C SER A 8 -77.15 -18.69 5.05
N LEU A 9 -75.94 -19.11 4.58
CA LEU A 9 -75.59 -20.03 3.45
C LEU A 9 -75.74 -19.48 1.98
N ALA A 10 -74.90 -19.83 0.99
CA ALA A 10 -73.77 -20.79 0.93
C ALA A 10 -72.71 -20.44 -0.17
N LEU A 11 -71.54 -21.09 -0.06
CA LEU A 11 -70.53 -21.48 -1.08
C LEU A 11 -70.47 -20.82 -2.49
N GLY A 12 -69.27 -20.34 -2.85
CA GLY A 12 -68.86 -20.06 -4.23
C GLY A 12 -67.35 -19.89 -4.35
N SER A 13 -66.63 -20.92 -4.82
CA SER A 13 -65.16 -20.93 -4.91
C SER A 13 -64.67 -20.36 -6.24
N ALA A 14 -63.70 -19.44 -6.21
CA ALA A 14 -62.85 -19.09 -7.36
C ALA A 14 -61.51 -18.51 -6.88
N ILE A 15 -60.53 -19.39 -6.62
CA ILE A 15 -59.14 -18.98 -6.40
C ILE A 15 -58.56 -18.57 -7.77
N ILE A 16 -58.35 -17.27 -7.97
CA ILE A 16 -57.53 -16.77 -9.09
C ILE A 16 -56.14 -16.46 -8.55
N LEU A 17 -55.25 -17.46 -8.63
CA LEU A 17 -53.82 -17.28 -8.45
C LEU A 17 -53.26 -16.49 -9.64
N VAL A 18 -53.24 -15.16 -9.53
CA VAL A 18 -52.46 -14.33 -10.45
C VAL A 18 -50.98 -14.47 -10.07
N ALA A 19 -50.35 -15.53 -10.58
CA ALA A 19 -48.92 -15.72 -10.47
C ALA A 19 -48.20 -14.66 -11.31
N SER A 20 -47.94 -13.49 -10.71
CA SER A 20 -47.00 -12.51 -11.25
C SER A 20 -45.60 -13.13 -11.25
N SER A 21 -45.30 -13.85 -12.34
CA SER A 21 -43.95 -14.31 -12.67
C SER A 21 -43.08 -13.11 -13.03
N CYS A 22 -42.76 -12.31 -12.02
CA CYS A 22 -41.65 -11.38 -12.08
C CYS A 22 -40.36 -12.19 -12.04
N SER A 23 -39.92 -12.65 -13.21
CA SER A 23 -38.54 -13.05 -13.46
C SER A 23 -37.62 -11.83 -13.36
N LYS A 24 -37.58 -11.19 -12.18
CA LYS A 24 -36.49 -10.30 -11.80
C LYS A 24 -35.28 -11.20 -11.65
N LYS A 25 -34.52 -11.32 -12.73
CA LYS A 25 -33.09 -11.59 -12.64
C LYS A 25 -32.57 -10.66 -11.56
N THR A 26 -32.11 -11.24 -10.46
CA THR A 26 -31.06 -10.61 -9.66
C THR A 26 -29.84 -10.61 -10.56
N ASP A 27 -29.74 -9.55 -11.37
CA ASP A 27 -28.46 -9.15 -11.94
C ASP A 27 -27.61 -8.75 -10.74
N ASP A 28 -26.96 -9.76 -10.17
CA ASP A 28 -26.03 -9.64 -9.06
C ASP A 28 -24.82 -8.90 -9.61
N ALA A 29 -24.89 -7.57 -9.53
CA ALA A 29 -23.89 -6.67 -10.03
C ALA A 29 -22.66 -6.78 -9.14
N THR A 30 -21.87 -7.84 -9.37
CA THR A 30 -20.54 -8.06 -8.79
C THR A 30 -19.82 -6.72 -8.81
N PRO A 31 -19.54 -6.11 -7.64
CA PRO A 31 -18.88 -4.82 -7.59
C PRO A 31 -17.57 -4.93 -8.37
N ALA A 32 -17.43 -4.13 -9.42
CA ALA A 32 -16.19 -4.07 -10.17
C ALA A 32 -15.10 -3.59 -9.20
N VAL A 33 -14.23 -4.51 -8.78
CA VAL A 33 -13.13 -4.20 -7.86
C VAL A 33 -12.26 -3.15 -8.55
N SER A 34 -12.29 -1.93 -8.02
CA SER A 34 -11.57 -0.80 -8.60
C SER A 34 -10.08 -1.06 -8.47
N LYS A 35 -9.46 -1.46 -9.58
CA LYS A 35 -8.04 -1.80 -9.63
C LYS A 35 -7.18 -0.66 -9.08
N LEU A 36 -6.31 -0.95 -8.12
CA LEU A 36 -5.39 0.02 -7.54
C LEU A 36 -4.45 0.59 -8.61
N THR A 37 -4.38 1.91 -8.69
CA THR A 37 -3.38 2.60 -9.52
C THR A 37 -1.99 2.49 -8.88
N THR A 38 -1.03 1.98 -9.64
CA THR A 38 0.39 1.99 -9.26
C THR A 38 1.02 3.33 -9.63
N LYS A 39 1.74 3.95 -8.69
CA LYS A 39 2.55 5.16 -8.89
C LYS A 39 4.03 4.78 -8.78
N THR A 40 4.86 5.33 -9.68
CA THR A 40 6.32 5.22 -9.59
C THR A 40 6.89 6.58 -9.22
N VAL A 41 7.75 6.60 -8.20
CA VAL A 41 8.52 7.76 -7.76
C VAL A 41 9.95 7.55 -8.26
N THR A 42 10.47 8.49 -9.02
CA THR A 42 11.84 8.47 -9.56
C THR A 42 12.69 9.52 -8.89
N ASP A 43 13.94 9.18 -8.55
CA ASP A 43 14.96 10.10 -8.06
C ASP A 43 14.53 11.02 -6.91
N LEU A 44 13.80 10.47 -5.92
CA LEU A 44 13.48 11.21 -4.69
C LEU A 44 14.79 11.54 -3.95
N ASP A 45 15.18 12.81 -3.98
CA ASP A 45 16.48 13.28 -3.47
C ASP A 45 16.53 13.31 -1.93
N GLY A 46 17.27 12.37 -1.35
CA GLY A 46 17.71 12.42 0.05
C GLY A 46 19.23 12.55 0.20
N SER A 47 19.94 13.02 -0.84
CA SER A 47 21.39 13.25 -0.78
C SER A 47 21.81 14.30 0.26
N LYS A 48 20.87 15.15 0.68
CA LYS A 48 21.06 16.20 1.68
C LYS A 48 20.49 15.88 3.07
N GLY A 49 19.93 14.67 3.28
CA GLY A 49 19.40 14.25 4.58
C GLY A 49 18.09 13.47 4.48
N SER A 50 17.26 13.57 5.52
CA SER A 50 15.97 12.87 5.58
C SER A 50 14.99 13.43 4.53
N VAL A 51 14.37 12.55 3.75
CA VAL A 51 13.28 12.90 2.83
C VAL A 51 12.00 12.14 3.20
N TYR A 52 10.88 12.86 3.25
CA TYR A 52 9.59 12.38 3.77
C TYR A 52 8.58 12.30 2.62
N TYR A 53 7.72 11.28 2.64
CA TYR A 53 6.79 11.02 1.55
C TYR A 53 5.42 10.56 2.07
N SER A 54 4.36 11.05 1.44
CA SER A 54 2.97 10.67 1.70
C SER A 54 2.49 9.71 0.61
N LEU A 55 2.04 8.52 1.00
CA LEU A 55 1.56 7.50 0.05
C LEU A 55 0.13 7.81 -0.40
N SER A 56 -0.68 8.47 0.44
CA SER A 56 -2.05 8.85 0.10
C SER A 56 -2.09 9.93 -0.99
N THR A 57 -1.31 11.01 -0.83
CA THR A 57 -1.20 12.06 -1.86
C THR A 57 -0.29 11.62 -3.02
N GLY A 58 0.77 10.86 -2.73
CA GLY A 58 1.84 10.59 -3.67
C GLY A 58 2.74 11.81 -3.89
N THR A 59 3.09 12.52 -2.81
CA THR A 59 3.97 13.70 -2.86
C THR A 59 4.98 13.69 -1.72
N GLN A 60 6.13 14.36 -1.94
CA GLN A 60 7.09 14.66 -0.88
C GLN A 60 6.46 15.59 0.16
N VAL A 61 6.78 15.37 1.44
CA VAL A 61 6.37 16.21 2.58
C VAL A 61 7.59 17.01 3.06
N THR A 62 7.40 18.30 3.33
CA THR A 62 8.49 19.24 3.64
C THR A 62 8.10 20.22 4.75
N GLY A 63 9.07 20.96 5.29
CA GLY A 63 8.84 21.99 6.31
C GLY A 63 8.19 21.44 7.59
N ALA A 64 7.30 22.23 8.18
CA ALA A 64 6.62 21.89 9.43
C ALA A 64 5.79 20.60 9.36
N ASP A 65 5.30 20.22 8.17
CA ASP A 65 4.50 19.02 7.98
C ASP A 65 5.27 17.72 8.25
N THR A 66 6.62 17.76 8.22
CA THR A 66 7.47 16.62 8.61
C THR A 66 7.37 16.26 10.11
N ALA A 67 6.88 17.18 10.95
CA ALA A 67 6.59 16.93 12.36
C ALA A 67 5.15 16.43 12.63
N THR A 68 4.36 16.17 11.57
CA THR A 68 2.94 15.81 11.66
C THR A 68 2.65 14.37 11.20
N THR A 69 1.38 13.98 11.18
CA THR A 69 0.88 12.71 10.62
C THR A 69 0.76 12.68 9.09
N LYS A 70 1.13 13.76 8.37
CA LYS A 70 0.93 13.91 6.92
C LYS A 70 1.85 13.04 6.03
N TRP A 71 2.89 12.45 6.60
CA TRP A 71 3.82 11.56 5.88
C TRP A 71 3.69 10.11 6.38
N ASP A 72 4.02 9.15 5.52
CA ASP A 72 3.94 7.72 5.82
C ASP A 72 5.33 7.08 5.89
N ILE A 73 6.22 7.43 4.94
CA ILE A 73 7.59 6.92 4.81
C ILE A 73 8.61 8.05 4.89
N LYS A 74 9.75 7.79 5.53
CA LYS A 74 10.92 8.68 5.62
C LYS A 74 12.17 7.88 5.25
N PHE A 75 12.89 8.33 4.23
CA PHE A 75 14.20 7.79 3.86
C PHE A 75 15.33 8.61 4.50
N LYS A 76 16.37 7.95 5.00
CA LYS A 76 17.61 8.61 5.49
C LYS A 76 18.79 7.66 5.27
N ALA A 77 19.66 7.99 4.32
CA ALA A 77 20.69 7.07 3.82
C ALA A 77 20.06 5.70 3.48
N THR A 78 20.54 4.59 4.03
CA THR A 78 19.95 3.27 3.77
C THR A 78 18.74 2.91 4.65
N SER A 79 18.39 3.75 5.62
CA SER A 79 17.26 3.48 6.53
C SER A 79 15.95 3.95 5.92
N VAL A 80 14.94 3.07 5.95
CA VAL A 80 13.56 3.37 5.60
C VAL A 80 12.73 3.32 6.87
N PHE A 81 12.18 4.46 7.26
CA PHE A 81 11.41 4.65 8.48
C PHE A 81 9.94 4.91 8.13
N ILE A 82 9.06 4.71 9.10
CA ILE A 82 7.63 5.01 9.00
C ILE A 82 7.19 6.00 10.09
N ASN A 83 6.07 6.69 9.86
CA ASN A 83 5.56 7.68 10.81
C ASN A 83 4.94 7.02 12.06
N SER A 84 5.82 6.66 12.99
CA SER A 84 5.48 5.88 14.18
C SER A 84 6.59 5.94 15.24
N GLY A 85 6.24 5.64 16.49
CA GLY A 85 7.18 5.42 17.59
C GLY A 85 8.17 6.57 17.75
N THR A 86 9.47 6.27 17.70
CA THR A 86 10.53 7.30 17.80
C THR A 86 10.83 8.03 16.48
N SER A 87 10.20 7.62 15.37
CA SER A 87 10.44 8.18 14.04
C SER A 87 9.52 9.33 13.65
N GLY A 88 8.37 9.44 14.29
CA GLY A 88 7.32 10.43 14.03
C GLY A 88 6.09 10.19 14.93
N ILE A 89 5.20 11.19 15.02
CA ILE A 89 4.05 11.17 15.94
C ILE A 89 2.85 10.32 15.44
N GLY A 90 2.96 9.72 14.26
CA GLY A 90 1.93 8.85 13.71
C GLY A 90 1.80 7.50 14.42
N THR A 91 0.84 6.72 13.92
CA THR A 91 0.51 5.37 14.40
C THR A 91 0.74 4.31 13.31
N SER A 92 1.49 4.67 12.26
CA SER A 92 1.76 3.78 11.14
C SER A 92 2.49 2.52 11.59
N GLN A 93 2.34 1.42 10.86
CA GLN A 93 3.07 0.17 11.11
C GLN A 93 3.48 -0.46 9.78
N ALA A 94 4.58 -1.19 9.74
CA ALA A 94 5.06 -1.82 8.52
C ALA A 94 5.59 -3.24 8.75
N GLN A 95 5.65 -3.99 7.66
CA GLN A 95 6.35 -5.27 7.57
C GLN A 95 6.99 -5.42 6.19
N VAL A 96 7.99 -6.30 6.07
CA VAL A 96 8.61 -6.65 4.79
C VAL A 96 8.24 -8.10 4.45
N VAL A 97 7.56 -8.28 3.31
CA VAL A 97 7.07 -9.56 2.81
C VAL A 97 7.94 -10.04 1.66
N SER A 98 8.20 -11.34 1.60
CA SER A 98 8.78 -12.00 0.43
C SER A 98 7.67 -12.31 -0.59
N SER A 99 7.53 -11.50 -1.64
CA SER A 99 6.53 -11.64 -2.73
C SER A 99 6.96 -10.79 -3.93
N THR A 100 6.37 -10.95 -5.11
CA THR A 100 6.43 -9.87 -6.11
C THR A 100 5.37 -8.80 -5.79
N PHE A 101 5.55 -7.60 -6.31
CA PHE A 101 4.57 -6.51 -6.19
C PHE A 101 3.23 -6.91 -6.85
N GLU A 102 3.29 -7.61 -7.98
CA GLU A 102 2.14 -8.12 -8.74
C GLU A 102 1.38 -9.21 -7.98
N THR A 103 2.07 -10.18 -7.36
CA THR A 103 1.41 -11.28 -6.64
C THR A 103 0.93 -10.90 -5.25
N LEU A 104 1.41 -9.79 -4.67
CA LEU A 104 0.91 -9.29 -3.40
C LEU A 104 -0.39 -8.50 -3.60
N THR A 105 -1.49 -9.23 -3.71
CA THR A 105 -2.84 -8.71 -3.98
C THR A 105 -3.68 -8.47 -2.73
N ILE A 106 -3.25 -9.01 -1.58
CA ILE A 106 -3.90 -8.82 -0.26
C ILE A 106 -2.84 -8.46 0.78
N ALA A 107 -3.08 -7.41 1.57
CA ALA A 107 -2.24 -7.04 2.69
C ALA A 107 -2.33 -8.10 3.81
N PRO A 108 -1.21 -8.59 4.38
CA PRO A 108 -1.25 -9.50 5.51
C PRO A 108 -1.99 -8.88 6.71
N THR A 109 -2.54 -9.71 7.59
CA THR A 109 -3.31 -9.26 8.77
C THR A 109 -2.45 -9.10 10.03
N THR A 110 -1.30 -9.75 10.10
CA THR A 110 -0.38 -9.78 11.26
C THR A 110 1.06 -9.50 10.82
N GLY A 111 1.99 -9.36 11.77
CA GLY A 111 3.42 -9.18 11.50
C GLY A 111 3.93 -7.74 11.44
N TYR A 112 3.02 -6.75 11.43
CA TYR A 112 3.37 -5.33 11.44
C TYR A 112 4.10 -4.89 12.71
N LYS A 113 5.03 -3.95 12.55
CA LYS A 113 5.83 -3.32 13.60
C LYS A 113 5.79 -1.80 13.45
N ALA A 114 5.86 -1.08 14.56
CA ALA A 114 6.22 0.33 14.55
C ALA A 114 7.75 0.48 14.55
N ASP A 115 8.25 1.66 14.19
CA ASP A 115 9.66 2.02 14.40
C ASP A 115 9.97 2.14 15.89
N ALA A 116 11.17 1.72 16.28
CA ALA A 116 11.72 1.90 17.63
C ALA A 116 13.08 2.63 17.57
N SER A 117 13.64 2.97 18.74
CA SER A 117 14.88 3.74 18.83
C SER A 117 16.03 3.05 18.07
N GLY A 118 16.47 3.65 16.96
CA GLY A 118 17.50 3.09 16.08
C GLY A 118 17.08 1.86 15.26
N VAL A 119 15.83 1.39 15.37
CA VAL A 119 15.35 0.14 14.74
C VAL A 119 14.13 0.45 13.85
N PRO A 120 14.31 0.59 12.52
CA PRO A 120 13.18 0.75 11.60
C PRO A 120 12.37 -0.55 11.48
N ALA A 121 11.05 -0.41 11.29
CA ALA A 121 10.17 -1.53 10.97
C ALA A 121 10.47 -2.14 9.59
N ILE A 122 11.07 -1.37 8.67
CA ILE A 122 11.48 -1.80 7.33
C ILE A 122 12.99 -2.01 7.33
N SER A 123 13.42 -3.24 7.07
CA SER A 123 14.84 -3.63 7.00
C SER A 123 15.06 -4.76 5.98
N GLY A 124 16.31 -5.07 5.63
CA GLY A 124 16.63 -6.16 4.70
C GLY A 124 16.21 -5.91 3.24
N TRP A 125 15.99 -4.65 2.85
CA TRP A 125 15.60 -4.26 1.49
C TRP A 125 16.76 -4.12 0.52
N TYR A 126 18.01 -4.12 1.02
CA TYR A 126 19.22 -4.02 0.24
C TYR A 126 20.31 -4.98 0.74
N THR A 127 21.24 -5.31 -0.14
CA THR A 127 22.52 -5.95 0.16
C THR A 127 23.65 -4.96 -0.10
N TYR A 128 24.66 -4.93 0.77
CA TYR A 128 25.91 -4.23 0.53
C TYR A 128 26.95 -5.22 -0.02
N THR A 129 27.52 -4.94 -1.19
CA THR A 129 28.44 -5.87 -1.86
C THR A 129 29.84 -5.93 -1.25
N ALA A 130 30.22 -4.92 -0.46
CA ALA A 130 31.56 -4.76 0.12
C ALA A 130 32.67 -4.90 -0.95
N THR A 131 33.39 -6.02 -0.96
CA THR A 131 34.49 -6.33 -1.89
C THR A 131 34.06 -7.13 -3.13
N THR A 132 32.81 -7.59 -3.20
CA THR A 132 32.23 -8.27 -4.37
C THR A 132 31.85 -7.25 -5.44
N GLU A 133 32.09 -7.58 -6.71
CA GLU A 133 31.74 -6.71 -7.83
C GLU A 133 30.21 -6.61 -8.04
N PRO A 134 29.61 -5.43 -8.22
CA PRO A 134 30.22 -4.09 -8.20
C PRO A 134 30.61 -3.65 -6.78
N GLN A 135 31.89 -3.32 -6.56
CA GLN A 135 32.40 -3.04 -5.20
C GLN A 135 31.71 -1.85 -4.53
N HIS A 136 31.53 -1.92 -3.21
CA HIS A 136 30.90 -0.90 -2.37
C HIS A 136 29.49 -0.45 -2.84
N ALA A 137 28.76 -1.31 -3.54
CA ALA A 137 27.42 -1.04 -4.03
C ALA A 137 26.33 -1.45 -3.03
N LEU A 138 25.21 -0.74 -3.08
CA LEU A 138 23.98 -1.02 -2.33
C LEU A 138 22.92 -1.45 -3.35
N LEU A 139 22.65 -2.74 -3.42
CA LEU A 139 21.74 -3.33 -4.40
C LEU A 139 20.41 -3.69 -3.73
N THR A 140 19.28 -3.38 -4.35
CA THR A 140 17.96 -3.77 -3.85
C THR A 140 17.83 -5.30 -3.82
N VAL A 141 17.16 -5.84 -2.80
CA VAL A 141 16.88 -7.29 -2.70
C VAL A 141 15.56 -7.57 -3.43
N PRO A 142 15.57 -8.33 -4.55
CA PRO A 142 14.34 -8.61 -5.29
C PRO A 142 13.28 -9.32 -4.44
N GLY A 143 12.01 -9.01 -4.71
CA GLY A 143 10.88 -9.63 -4.03
C GLY A 143 10.72 -9.23 -2.56
N LYS A 144 11.27 -8.09 -2.13
CA LYS A 144 11.02 -7.49 -0.81
C LYS A 144 10.02 -6.35 -0.93
N ILE A 145 8.76 -6.65 -0.60
CA ILE A 145 7.66 -5.69 -0.64
C ILE A 145 7.41 -5.18 0.78
N PHE A 146 7.41 -3.86 0.95
CA PHE A 146 7.01 -3.25 2.21
C PHE A 146 5.49 -3.12 2.21
N VAL A 147 4.83 -3.67 3.21
CA VAL A 147 3.41 -3.41 3.45
C VAL A 147 3.31 -2.41 4.59
N VAL A 148 2.79 -1.23 4.30
CA VAL A 148 2.62 -0.15 5.26
C VAL A 148 1.14 0.00 5.57
N LYS A 149 0.78 -0.17 6.84
CA LYS A 149 -0.48 0.30 7.40
C LYS A 149 -0.26 1.73 7.88
N THR A 150 -0.87 2.68 7.19
CA THR A 150 -0.74 4.12 7.48
C THR A 150 -1.46 4.52 8.77
N SER A 151 -1.15 5.71 9.29
CA SER A 151 -1.81 6.26 10.48
C SER A 151 -3.32 6.47 10.31
N ALA A 152 -3.81 6.53 9.06
CA ALA A 152 -5.24 6.59 8.72
C ALA A 152 -5.93 5.21 8.72
N GLY A 153 -5.20 4.11 8.99
CA GLY A 153 -5.72 2.74 8.93
C GLY A 153 -5.65 2.08 7.54
N ASN A 154 -5.38 2.87 6.51
CA ASN A 154 -5.25 2.47 5.10
C ASN A 154 -3.94 1.73 4.81
N TYR A 155 -3.91 0.90 3.77
CA TYR A 155 -2.76 0.07 3.41
C TYR A 155 -2.04 0.56 2.16
N ALA A 156 -0.74 0.27 2.05
CA ALA A 156 0.02 0.41 0.83
C ALA A 156 1.03 -0.72 0.68
N LYS A 157 1.31 -1.11 -0.57
CA LYS A 157 2.51 -1.89 -0.92
C LYS A 157 3.54 -0.98 -1.59
N VAL A 158 4.81 -1.15 -1.24
CA VAL A 158 5.96 -0.40 -1.77
C VAL A 158 7.06 -1.37 -2.16
N GLU A 159 7.65 -1.18 -3.33
CA GLU A 159 8.83 -1.92 -3.78
C GLU A 159 9.95 -0.94 -4.15
N MET A 160 11.12 -1.13 -3.54
CA MET A 160 12.32 -0.36 -3.86
C MET A 160 12.91 -0.84 -5.18
N ILE A 161 13.10 0.10 -6.11
CA ILE A 161 13.69 -0.15 -7.43
C ILE A 161 15.17 0.23 -7.41
N SER A 162 15.51 1.42 -6.89
CA SER A 162 16.88 1.93 -6.88
C SER A 162 17.21 2.83 -5.68
N TYR A 163 18.51 2.91 -5.40
CA TYR A 163 19.15 3.84 -4.44
C TYR A 163 20.01 4.92 -5.13
N TYR A 164 20.17 4.82 -6.45
CA TYR A 164 21.04 5.68 -7.24
C TYR A 164 20.25 6.47 -8.27
N LYS A 165 20.74 7.69 -8.54
CA LYS A 165 20.11 8.63 -9.46
C LYS A 165 20.02 8.07 -10.88
N GLY A 166 18.86 8.21 -11.50
CA GLY A 166 18.58 7.73 -12.86
C GLY A 166 18.32 6.22 -12.96
N ASN A 167 18.23 5.49 -11.83
CA ASN A 167 18.07 4.03 -11.79
C ASN A 167 19.03 3.28 -12.75
N PRO A 168 20.36 3.38 -12.55
CA PRO A 168 21.33 2.80 -13.46
C PRO A 168 21.28 1.27 -13.47
N ASN A 169 21.63 0.66 -14.62
CA ASN A 169 21.86 -0.77 -14.67
C ASN A 169 23.12 -1.12 -13.84
N THR A 170 22.92 -1.81 -12.73
CA THR A 170 23.95 -2.13 -11.73
C THR A 170 24.93 -3.23 -12.17
N THR A 171 24.72 -3.86 -13.34
CA THR A 171 25.62 -4.89 -13.89
C THR A 171 26.66 -4.34 -14.87
N THR A 172 26.70 -3.03 -15.11
CA THR A 172 27.60 -2.40 -16.10
C THR A 172 28.95 -1.99 -15.51
N ALA A 173 29.98 -1.92 -16.37
CA ALA A 173 31.30 -1.41 -16.02
C ALA A 173 31.27 0.07 -15.56
N ASP A 174 30.37 0.88 -16.12
CA ASP A 174 30.21 2.29 -15.74
C ASP A 174 29.64 2.45 -14.33
N PHE A 175 28.76 1.52 -13.90
CA PHE A 175 28.27 1.46 -12.53
C PHE A 175 29.32 0.87 -11.57
N ALA A 176 30.05 -0.15 -12.00
CA ALA A 176 31.17 -0.73 -11.24
C ALA A 176 32.21 0.34 -10.83
N ASN A 177 32.64 1.16 -11.79
CA ASN A 177 33.63 2.22 -11.58
C ASN A 177 33.11 3.34 -10.64
N LEU A 178 33.75 3.48 -9.48
CA LEU A 178 33.40 4.46 -8.44
C LEU A 178 33.53 5.93 -8.88
N ALA A 179 34.34 6.22 -9.91
CA ALA A 179 34.47 7.58 -10.45
C ALA A 179 33.31 7.98 -11.38
N THR A 180 32.59 7.01 -11.94
CA THR A 180 31.46 7.22 -12.87
C THR A 180 30.11 6.79 -12.30
N ARG A 181 30.09 6.04 -11.20
CA ARG A 181 28.87 5.58 -10.53
C ARG A 181 27.94 6.75 -10.21
N PRO A 182 26.65 6.71 -10.61
CA PRO A 182 25.71 7.78 -10.31
C PRO A 182 25.54 8.05 -8.81
N ALA A 183 25.13 9.28 -8.48
CA ALA A 183 24.97 9.72 -7.11
C ALA A 183 23.98 8.83 -6.31
N SER A 184 24.34 8.51 -5.07
CA SER A 184 23.56 7.70 -4.14
C SER A 184 22.57 8.53 -3.31
N SER A 185 21.67 7.85 -2.59
CA SER A 185 20.57 8.46 -1.82
C SER A 185 19.51 9.16 -2.69
N TYR A 186 19.32 8.64 -3.91
CA TYR A 186 18.21 9.00 -4.79
C TYR A 186 17.28 7.80 -4.89
N TYR A 187 16.14 7.87 -4.20
CA TYR A 187 15.26 6.71 -4.06
C TYR A 187 14.30 6.62 -5.24
N THR A 188 14.37 5.52 -5.99
CA THR A 188 13.35 5.16 -6.97
C THR A 188 12.57 3.98 -6.43
N PHE A 189 11.25 4.09 -6.38
CA PHE A 189 10.34 3.06 -5.85
C PHE A 189 8.98 3.13 -6.53
N ARG A 190 8.25 2.01 -6.54
CA ARG A 190 6.84 1.98 -6.94
C ARG A 190 5.95 1.63 -5.77
N PHE A 191 4.74 2.17 -5.76
CA PHE A 191 3.76 1.88 -4.73
C PHE A 191 2.33 1.84 -5.27
N ALA A 192 1.47 1.13 -4.54
CA ALA A 192 0.03 1.15 -4.72
C ALA A 192 -0.60 1.40 -3.34
N TYR A 193 -1.53 2.37 -3.27
CA TYR A 193 -2.17 2.81 -2.03
C TYR A 193 -3.65 2.45 -2.03
N GLN A 194 -4.11 1.70 -1.02
CA GLN A 194 -5.51 1.35 -0.82
C GLN A 194 -6.16 2.32 0.18
N GLY A 195 -6.99 3.22 -0.34
CA GLY A 195 -7.55 4.35 0.41
C GLY A 195 -8.86 4.07 1.15
N ASP A 196 -9.49 2.91 0.93
CA ASP A 196 -10.80 2.54 1.49
C ASP A 196 -10.74 1.75 2.81
N GLY A 197 -9.53 1.52 3.35
CA GLY A 197 -9.30 0.77 4.58
C GLY A 197 -9.32 -0.76 4.43
N THR A 198 -9.68 -1.29 3.27
CA THR A 198 -9.63 -2.74 2.99
C THR A 198 -8.18 -3.22 2.80
N THR A 199 -8.00 -4.54 2.83
CA THR A 199 -6.70 -5.17 2.55
C THR A 199 -6.46 -5.46 1.07
N SER A 200 -7.33 -5.06 0.14
CA SER A 200 -7.08 -5.26 -1.30
C SER A 200 -5.93 -4.38 -1.77
N LEU A 201 -4.91 -5.00 -2.36
CA LEU A 201 -3.72 -4.33 -2.91
C LEU A 201 -3.66 -4.47 -4.44
N GLN A 202 -4.77 -4.80 -5.08
CA GLN A 202 -4.90 -4.95 -6.54
C GLN A 202 -6.08 -4.16 -7.07
#